data_AF-A0A660QGA9-F1
#
_entry.id   AF-A0A660QGA9-F1
#
_cell.length_a   1.000
_cell.length_b   1.000
_cell.length_c   1.000
_cell.angle_alpha   90.00
_cell.angle_beta   90.00
_cell.angle_gamma   90.00
#
_symmetry.space_group_name_H-M   'P 1'
#
loop_
_entity.id
_entity.type
_entity.pdbx_description
1 polymer ?
#
loop_
_entity_poly.entity_id
_entity_poly.type
_entity_poly.pdbx_seq_one_letter_code
_entity_poly.pdbx_strand_id
1 'polypeptide(L)' 'MKEKEIPFEARLIGLCDYYDELTHFVTSEWGDGPRSHKEALDSISNLKGVYFDPALVDAFLKTTKGSDKNI' A
#
# COMPACT_ATOMS: atom_id res chain seq x y z
N MET A 1 -0.30 -14.57 -1.68
CA MET A 1 -1.53 -14.51 -0.86
C MET A 1 -2.58 -15.50 -1.40
N LYS A 2 -3.43 -16.11 -0.56
CA LYS A 2 -4.60 -16.89 -1.03
C LYS A 2 -5.84 -15.99 -1.10
N GLU A 3 -5.95 -15.22 -2.16
CA GLU A 3 -6.93 -14.12 -2.32
C GLU A 3 -8.40 -14.53 -2.10
N LYS A 4 -8.75 -15.79 -2.36
CA LYS A 4 -10.13 -16.30 -2.25
C LYS A 4 -10.53 -16.72 -0.82
N GLU A 5 -9.57 -16.81 0.10
CA GLU A 5 -9.84 -17.18 1.51
C GLU A 5 -10.01 -15.94 2.40
N ILE A 6 -9.56 -14.77 1.95
CA ILE A 6 -9.59 -13.52 2.72
C ILE A 6 -10.70 -12.62 2.14
N PRO A 7 -11.66 -12.15 2.96
CA PRO A 7 -12.71 -11.25 2.51
C PRO A 7 -12.15 -10.06 1.73
N PHE A 8 -12.86 -9.65 0.68
CA PHE A 8 -12.41 -8.58 -0.21
C PHE A 8 -12.13 -7.29 0.56
N GLU A 9 -13.03 -6.93 1.47
CA GLU A 9 -12.95 -5.75 2.32
C GLU A 9 -11.72 -5.80 3.22
N ALA A 10 -11.39 -6.97 3.78
CA ALA A 10 -10.20 -7.13 4.62
C ALA A 10 -8.90 -6.97 3.81
N ARG A 11 -8.86 -7.42 2.55
CA ARG A 11 -7.70 -7.22 1.65
C ARG A 11 -7.51 -5.75 1.29
N LEU A 12 -8.62 -5.03 1.06
CA LEU A 12 -8.60 -3.59 0.80
C LEU A 12 -8.14 -2.81 2.03
N ILE A 13 -8.72 -3.10 3.20
CA ILE A 13 -8.36 -2.44 4.46
C ILE A 13 -6.88 -2.68 4.77
N GLY A 14 -6.39 -3.92 4.66
CA GLY A 14 -4.98 -4.22 4.93
C GLY A 14 -4.01 -3.50 3.99
N LEU A 15 -4.38 -3.28 2.73
CA LEU A 15 -3.59 -2.47 1.80
C LEU A 15 -3.56 -0.99 2.22
N CYS A 16 -4.72 -0.42 2.60
CA CYS A 16 -4.83 0.96 3.05
C CYS A 16 -4.10 1.20 4.38
N ASP A 17 -4.24 0.27 5.33
CA ASP A 17 -3.60 0.30 6.65
C ASP A 17 -2.07 0.30 6.51
N TYR A 18 -1.52 -0.58 5.67
CA TYR A 18 -0.09 -0.62 5.41
C TYR A 18 0.44 0.67 4.74
N TYR A 19 -0.31 1.24 3.80
CA TYR A 19 0.07 2.53 3.20
C TYR A 19 0.09 3.66 4.25
N ASP A 20 -0.94 3.71 5.11
CA ASP A 20 -1.05 4.71 6.17
C ASP A 20 0.07 4.56 7.20
N GLU A 21 0.37 3.32 7.59
CA GLU A 21 1.49 2.97 8.47
C GLU A 21 2.81 3.52 7.92
N LEU A 22 3.12 3.21 6.66
CA LEU A 22 4.37 3.65 6.03
C LEU A 22 4.50 5.18 5.97
N THR A 23 3.40 5.93 5.81
CA THR A 23 3.45 7.36 5.50
C THR A 23 3.19 8.29 6.68
N HIS A 24 2.57 7.79 7.75
CA HIS A 24 2.19 8.60 8.91
C HIS A 24 2.76 8.12 10.25
N PHE A 25 3.28 6.89 10.33
CA PHE A 25 3.80 6.35 11.59
C PHE A 25 5.31 6.21 11.57
N VAL A 26 5.94 6.59 12.69
CA VAL A 26 7.33 6.27 12.99
C VAL A 26 7.33 5.01 13.83
N THR A 27 7.66 3.88 13.21
CA THR A 27 7.86 2.61 13.94
C THR A 27 9.32 2.19 13.82
N SER A 28 9.82 1.47 14.81
CA SER A 28 11.17 0.89 14.76
C SER A 28 11.37 -0.09 13.60
N GLU A 29 10.29 -0.54 12.96
CA GLU A 29 10.34 -1.46 11.82
C GLU A 29 10.73 -0.74 10.51
N TRP A 30 10.50 0.57 10.41
CA TRP A 30 10.65 1.34 9.18
C TRP A 30 11.85 2.30 9.15
N GLY A 31 12.52 2.52 10.29
CA GLY A 31 13.74 3.34 10.39
C GLY A 31 13.50 4.72 11.04
N ASP A 32 14.25 5.73 10.60
CA ASP A 32 14.32 7.06 11.24
C ASP A 32 13.08 7.96 11.04
N GLY A 33 12.03 7.48 10.37
CA GLY A 33 10.83 8.26 10.11
C GLY A 33 9.87 7.61 9.10
N PRO A 34 8.75 8.30 8.79
CA PRO A 34 7.80 7.82 7.81
C PRO A 34 8.42 7.84 6.41
N ARG A 35 8.00 6.90 5.57
CA ARG A 35 8.36 6.82 4.16
C ARG A 35 7.69 7.93 3.37
N SER A 36 8.38 8.41 2.35
CA SER A 36 7.76 9.27 1.34
C SER A 36 6.65 8.52 0.60
N HIS A 37 5.73 9.28 0.00
CA HIS A 37 4.67 8.73 -0.85
C HIS A 37 5.22 7.74 -1.88
N LYS A 38 6.29 8.13 -2.59
CA LYS A 38 6.92 7.30 -3.61
C LYS A 38 7.47 5.99 -3.03
N GLU A 39 8.20 6.06 -1.91
CA GLU A 39 8.75 4.86 -1.26
C GLU A 39 7.66 3.91 -0.79
N ALA A 40 6.54 4.43 -0.29
CA ALA A 40 5.39 3.63 0.09
C ALA A 40 4.75 2.92 -1.12
N LEU A 41 4.57 3.63 -2.24
CA LEU A 41 4.06 3.02 -3.48
C LEU A 41 5.01 1.98 -4.05
N ASP A 42 6.32 2.23 -4.03
CA ASP A 42 7.34 1.26 -4.47
C ASP A 42 7.29 0.00 -3.59
N SER A 43 7.17 0.18 -2.26
CA SER A 43 7.05 -0.92 -1.29
C SER A 43 5.80 -1.77 -1.56
N ILE A 44 4.62 -1.14 -1.71
CA ILE A 44 3.37 -1.82 -2.05
C ILE A 44 3.48 -2.58 -3.38
N SER A 45 4.10 -1.96 -4.39
CA SER A 45 4.31 -2.60 -5.69
C SER A 45 5.20 -3.86 -5.58
N ASN A 46 6.23 -3.82 -4.72
CA ASN A 46 7.14 -4.95 -4.51
C ASN A 46 6.47 -6.12 -3.77
N LEU A 47 5.42 -5.86 -2.99
CA LEU A 47 4.69 -6.88 -2.21
C LEU A 47 3.45 -7.44 -2.94
N LYS A 48 3.24 -7.01 -4.19
CA LYS A 48 2.14 -7.45 -5.07
C LYS A 48 2.12 -8.97 -5.26
N GLY A 49 0.99 -9.61 -4.99
CA GLY A 49 0.80 -11.07 -5.13
C GLY A 49 1.41 -11.90 -4.00
N VAL A 50 2.31 -11.31 -3.21
CA VAL A 50 2.89 -11.94 -2.02
C VAL A 50 2.00 -11.64 -0.81
N TYR A 51 1.94 -10.37 -0.41
CA TYR A 51 1.16 -9.89 0.74
C TYR A 51 -0.18 -9.28 0.34
N PHE A 52 -0.24 -8.62 -0.82
CA PHE A 52 -1.43 -7.91 -1.28
C PHE A 52 -2.04 -8.54 -2.52
N ASP A 53 -3.35 -8.40 -2.67
CA ASP A 53 -4.07 -8.76 -3.90
C ASP A 53 -3.51 -7.95 -5.09
N PRO A 54 -3.00 -8.60 -6.15
CA PRO A 54 -2.53 -7.96 -7.37
C PRO A 54 -3.49 -6.95 -7.98
N ALA A 55 -4.79 -7.27 -8.02
CA ALA A 55 -5.80 -6.41 -8.62
C ALA A 55 -6.06 -5.14 -7.79
N LEU A 56 -6.02 -5.26 -6.47
CA LEU A 56 -6.14 -4.11 -5.57
C LEU A 56 -4.91 -3.21 -5.65
N VAL A 57 -3.70 -3.79 -5.70
CA VAL A 57 -2.46 -3.03 -5.88
C VAL A 57 -2.50 -2.22 -7.18
N ASP A 58 -2.90 -2.83 -8.30
CA ASP A 58 -2.99 -2.14 -9.58
C ASP A 58 -4.02 -0.99 -9.56
N ALA A 59 -5.18 -1.23 -8.95
CA ALA A 59 -6.21 -0.20 -8.78
C ALA A 59 -5.69 0.95 -7.90
N PHE A 60 -5.05 0.64 -6.77
CA PHE A 60 -4.50 1.62 -5.84
C PHE A 60 -3.45 2.51 -6.52
N LEU A 61 -2.44 1.92 -7.17
CA LEU A 61 -1.38 2.65 -7.88
C LEU A 61 -1.91 3.53 -9.03
N LYS A 62 -3.02 3.14 -9.65
CA LYS A 62 -3.68 3.94 -10.68
C LYS A 62 -4.33 5.20 -10.10
N THR A 63 -4.92 5.11 -8.91
CA THR A 63 -5.56 6.26 -8.25
C THR A 63 -4.54 7.27 -7.71
N THR A 64 -3.39 6.80 -7.23
CA THR A 64 -2.36 7.68 -6.66
C THR A 64 -1.61 8.48 -7.72
N LYS A 65 -1.30 7.88 -8.89
CA LYS A 65 -0.71 8.59 -10.04
C LYS A 65 -1.58 9.73 -10.61
N GLY A 66 -2.88 9.76 -10.30
CA GLY A 66 -3.79 10.84 -10.67
C GLY A 66 -3.76 12.04 -9.71
N SER A 67 -3.19 11.87 -8.51
CA SER A 67 -3.21 12.87 -7.44
C SER A 67 -2.06 13.87 -7.53
N ASP A 68 -0.95 13.53 -8.22
CA ASP A 68 0.19 14.42 -8.45
C ASP A 68 -0.07 15.56 -9.46
N LYS A 69 -1.26 15.62 -10.07
CA LYS A 69 -1.61 16.63 -11.09
C LYS A 69 -2.35 17.87 -10.55
N ASN A 70 -2.57 17.98 -9.25
CA ASN A 70 -3.24 19.15 -8.65
C ASN A 70 -2.74 19.42 -7.21
N ILE A 71 -1.49 19.87 -7.05
CA ILE A 71 -1.05 20.71 -5.92
C ILE A 71 0.00 21.69 -6.43
#